data_AF-A0A9C9W568-F1
#
_entry.id   AF-A0A9C9W568-F1
#
_cell.length_a   1.000
_cell.length_b   1.000
_cell.length_c   1.000
_cell.angle_alpha   90.00
_cell.angle_beta   90.00
_cell.angle_gamma   90.00
#
_symmetry.space_group_name_H-M   'P 1'
#
loop_
_entity.id
_entity.type
_entity.pdbx_description
1 polymer ?
#
loop_
_entity_poly.entity_id
_entity_poly.type
_entity_poly.pdbx_seq_one_letter_code
_entity_poly.pdbx_strand_id
1 'polypeptide(L)'
;LRVPMPPLTEERRRDLVKVVRELAENARVAVRNIRRDANSDLKELRKEKEISEDEERRGQEQIQKITDESVARIDELLKEKEQELMEV
;
A
#
# COMPACT_ATOMS: atom_id res chain seq x y z
N LEU A 1 26.77 -21.20 7.88
CA LEU A 1 27.63 -20.08 7.45
C LEU A 1 27.06 -18.80 8.06
N ARG A 2 27.84 -18.01 8.82
CA ARG A 2 27.49 -16.63 9.17
C ARG A 2 28.21 -15.72 8.17
N VAL A 3 27.45 -14.89 7.45
CA VAL A 3 28.02 -13.85 6.59
C VAL A 3 28.11 -12.58 7.45
N PRO A 4 29.31 -12.14 7.86
CA PRO A 4 29.43 -10.87 8.59
C PRO A 4 29.08 -9.73 7.63
N MET A 5 27.98 -9.03 7.91
CA MET A 5 27.68 -7.79 7.21
C MET A 5 28.44 -6.64 7.87
N PRO A 6 29.21 -5.84 7.11
CA PRO A 6 29.78 -4.62 7.62
C PRO A 6 28.67 -3.62 7.98
N PRO A 7 28.87 -2.79 9.02
CA PRO A 7 27.91 -1.74 9.35
C PRO A 7 27.78 -0.78 8.16
N LEU A 8 26.53 -0.43 7.84
CA LEU A 8 26.25 0.54 6.79
C LEU A 8 26.76 1.93 7.21
N THR A 9 27.40 2.64 6.28
CA THR A 9 27.73 4.06 6.48
C THR A 9 26.44 4.89 6.58
N GLU A 10 26.49 6.03 7.25
CA GLU A 10 25.34 6.92 7.39
C GLU A 10 24.82 7.39 6.02
N GLU A 11 25.71 7.63 5.06
CA GLU A 11 25.36 7.95 3.67
C GLU A 11 24.54 6.83 3.02
N ARG A 12 24.95 5.57 3.20
CA ARG A 12 24.22 4.43 2.63
C ARG A 12 22.86 4.22 3.29
N ARG A 13 22.74 4.48 4.59
CA ARG A 13 21.44 4.43 5.31
C ARG A 13 20.48 5.48 4.77
N ARG A 14 20.95 6.72 4.55
CA ARG A 14 20.13 7.81 3.97
C ARG A 14 19.64 7.49 2.56
N ASP A 15 20.46 6.86 1.73
CA ASP A 15 20.03 6.44 0.39
C ASP A 15 19.00 5.31 0.43
N LEU A 16 19.14 4.35 1.35
CA LEU A 16 18.14 3.29 1.53
C LEU A 16 16.80 3.86 2.01
N VAL A 17 16.80 4.88 2.88
CA VAL A 17 15.57 5.56 3.30
C VAL A 17 14.84 6.18 2.09
N LYS A 18 15.56 6.79 1.14
CA LYS A 18 14.94 7.32 -0.09
C LYS A 18 14.27 6.22 -0.91
N VAL A 19 14.95 5.09 -1.08
CA VAL A 19 14.40 3.95 -1.82
C VAL A 19 13.14 3.40 -1.15
N VAL A 20 13.15 3.26 0.17
CA VAL A 20 12.00 2.76 0.93
C VAL A 20 10.80 3.72 0.81
N ARG A 21 11.04 5.04 0.81
CA ARG A 21 9.99 6.05 0.53
C ARG A 21 9.39 5.93 -0.86
N GLU A 22 10.23 5.74 -1.87
CA GLU A 22 9.77 5.56 -3.25
C GLU A 22 8.92 4.29 -3.40
N LEU A 23 9.36 3.18 -2.77
CA LEU A 23 8.59 1.93 -2.74
C LEU A 23 7.24 2.11 -2.04
N ALA A 24 7.19 2.84 -0.92
CA ALA A 24 5.95 3.12 -0.22
C ALA A 24 4.98 3.95 -1.08
N GLU A 25 5.46 4.97 -1.79
CA GLU A 25 4.59 5.76 -2.67
C GLU A 25 4.08 4.94 -3.85
N ASN A 26 4.94 4.13 -4.47
CA ASN A 26 4.53 3.21 -5.53
C ASN A 26 3.46 2.22 -5.05
N ALA A 27 3.60 1.70 -3.82
CA ALA A 27 2.60 0.83 -3.22
C ALA A 27 1.25 1.55 -3.00
N ARG A 28 1.27 2.80 -2.51
CA ARG A 28 0.05 3.61 -2.36
C ARG A 28 -0.62 3.88 -3.71
N VAL A 29 0.15 4.18 -4.75
CA VAL A 29 -0.36 4.36 -6.11
C VAL A 29 -1.02 3.07 -6.62
N ALA A 30 -0.38 1.91 -6.43
CA ALA A 30 -0.94 0.63 -6.82
C ALA A 30 -2.27 0.34 -6.13
N VAL A 31 -2.37 0.57 -4.80
CA VAL A 31 -3.61 0.42 -4.04
C VAL A 31 -4.73 1.33 -4.58
N ARG A 32 -4.41 2.58 -4.92
CA ARG A 32 -5.38 3.52 -5.50
C ARG A 32 -5.87 3.09 -6.88
N ASN A 33 -5.00 2.50 -7.70
CA ASN A 33 -5.36 1.98 -9.01
C ASN A 33 -6.31 0.77 -8.87
N ILE A 34 -5.96 -0.20 -8.03
CA ILE A 34 -6.81 -1.38 -7.76
C ILE A 34 -8.19 -0.95 -7.25
N ARG A 35 -8.26 0.04 -6.36
CA ARG A 35 -9.54 0.59 -5.89
C ARG A 35 -10.38 1.14 -7.06
N ARG A 36 -9.75 1.85 -8.00
CA ARG A 36 -10.42 2.42 -9.17
C ARG A 36 -10.96 1.32 -10.08
N ASP A 37 -10.18 0.28 -10.30
CA ASP A 37 -10.55 -0.86 -11.14
C ASP A 37 -11.73 -1.62 -10.50
N ALA A 38 -11.61 -1.99 -9.22
CA ALA A 38 -12.70 -2.66 -8.49
C ALA A 38 -14.01 -1.84 -8.45
N ASN A 39 -13.92 -0.52 -8.29
CA ASN A 39 -15.10 0.35 -8.37
C ASN A 39 -15.69 0.47 -9.78
N SER A 40 -14.87 0.26 -10.81
CA SER A 40 -15.33 0.23 -12.21
C SER A 40 -16.06 -1.09 -12.50
N ASP A 41 -15.52 -2.20 -12.00
CA ASP A 41 -16.13 -3.53 -12.10
C ASP A 41 -17.51 -3.55 -11.41
N LEU A 42 -17.64 -2.98 -10.21
CA LEU A 42 -18.94 -2.85 -9.54
C LEU A 42 -19.97 -2.07 -10.37
N LYS A 43 -19.53 -1.03 -11.07
CA LYS A 43 -20.42 -0.25 -11.94
C LYS A 43 -20.83 -1.04 -13.19
N GLU A 44 -19.96 -1.87 -13.73
CA GLU A 44 -20.28 -2.77 -14.85
C GLU A 44 -21.27 -3.84 -14.42
N LEU A 45 -21.02 -4.54 -13.31
CA LEU A 45 -21.94 -5.53 -12.74
C LEU A 45 -23.34 -4.95 -12.49
N ARG A 46 -23.43 -3.70 -12.01
CA ARG A 46 -24.71 -3.00 -11.82
C ARG A 46 -25.41 -2.73 -13.15
N LYS A 47 -24.68 -2.37 -14.22
CA LYS A 47 -25.25 -2.18 -15.57
C LYS A 47 -25.76 -3.49 -16.16
N GLU A 48 -25.04 -4.58 -15.92
CA GLU A 48 -25.41 -5.92 -16.35
C GLU A 48 -26.54 -6.53 -15.51
N LYS A 49 -26.97 -5.82 -14.45
CA LYS A 49 -28.00 -6.23 -13.48
C LYS A 49 -27.63 -7.51 -12.72
N GLU A 50 -26.33 -7.80 -12.60
CA GLU A 50 -25.83 -8.91 -11.77
C GLU A 50 -25.88 -8.56 -10.27
N ILE A 51 -25.81 -7.27 -9.94
CA ILE A 51 -25.92 -6.77 -8.56
C ILE A 51 -26.96 -5.65 -8.44
N SER A 52 -27.55 -5.52 -7.27
CA SER A 52 -28.45 -4.42 -6.91
C SER A 52 -27.70 -3.14 -6.52
N GLU A 53 -28.41 -2.00 -6.46
CA GLU A 53 -27.83 -0.73 -6.00
C GLU A 53 -27.37 -0.77 -4.53
N ASP A 54 -28.07 -1.52 -3.68
CA ASP A 54 -27.67 -1.73 -2.29
C ASP A 54 -26.38 -2.57 -2.19
N GLU A 55 -26.21 -3.56 -3.07
CA GLU A 55 -24.99 -4.37 -3.14
C GLU A 55 -23.81 -3.58 -3.68
N GLU A 56 -24.02 -2.76 -4.72
CA GLU A 56 -22.98 -1.85 -5.23
C GLU A 56 -22.49 -0.92 -4.13
N ARG A 57 -23.41 -0.30 -3.36
CA ARG A 57 -23.06 0.59 -2.26
C ARG A 57 -22.27 -0.12 -1.16
N ARG A 58 -22.71 -1.33 -0.77
CA ARG A 58 -21.98 -2.15 0.22
C ARG A 58 -20.60 -2.54 -0.29
N GLY A 59 -20.47 -2.92 -1.56
CA GLY A 59 -19.21 -3.25 -2.20
C GLY A 59 -18.24 -2.08 -2.18
N GLN A 60 -18.71 -0.87 -2.53
CA GLN A 60 -17.90 0.35 -2.48
C GLN A 60 -17.43 0.67 -1.05
N GLU A 61 -18.30 0.53 -0.04
CA GLU A 61 -17.93 0.73 1.37
C GLU A 61 -16.87 -0.27 1.83
N GLN A 62 -16.97 -1.54 1.43
CA GLN A 62 -15.97 -2.57 1.76
C GLN A 62 -14.63 -2.30 1.07
N ILE A 63 -14.65 -1.98 -0.22
CA ILE A 63 -13.46 -1.61 -0.99
C ILE A 63 -12.76 -0.42 -0.33
N GLN A 64 -13.53 0.60 0.10
CA GLN A 64 -12.97 1.78 0.75
C GLN A 64 -12.30 1.42 2.08
N LYS A 65 -12.94 0.60 2.93
CA LYS A 65 -12.34 0.13 4.19
C LYS A 65 -11.02 -0.62 3.96
N ILE A 66 -11.01 -1.58 3.03
CA ILE A 66 -9.80 -2.37 2.70
C ILE A 66 -8.69 -1.47 2.15
N THR A 67 -9.05 -0.47 1.33
CA THR A 67 -8.09 0.52 0.82
C THR A 67 -7.45 1.30 1.96
N ASP A 68 -8.27 1.83 2.88
CA ASP A 68 -7.80 2.64 4.00
C ASP A 68 -6.91 1.83 4.95
N GLU A 69 -7.30 0.59 5.27
CA GLU A 69 -6.48 -0.34 6.05
C GLU A 69 -5.14 -0.65 5.37
N SER A 70 -5.15 -0.86 4.05
CA SER A 70 -3.94 -1.16 3.29
C SER A 70 -2.98 0.04 3.25
N VAL A 71 -3.51 1.26 3.08
CA VAL A 71 -2.71 2.49 3.11
C VAL A 71 -2.11 2.71 4.50
N ALA A 72 -2.91 2.55 5.57
CA ALA A 72 -2.42 2.68 6.94
C ALA A 72 -1.29 1.68 7.22
N ARG A 73 -1.41 0.44 6.74
CA ARG A 73 -0.37 -0.59 6.89
C ARG A 73 0.91 -0.25 6.12
N ILE A 74 0.80 0.33 4.91
CA ILE A 74 1.97 0.80 4.16
C ILE A 74 2.70 1.90 4.96
N ASP A 75 1.96 2.82 5.57
CA ASP A 75 2.53 3.92 6.35
C ASP A 75 3.21 3.44 7.64
N GLU A 76 2.62 2.45 8.31
CA GLU A 76 3.21 1.80 9.48
C GLU A 76 4.54 1.10 9.12
N LEU A 77 4.53 0.27 8.07
CA LEU A 77 5.73 -0.44 7.60
C LEU A 77 6.82 0.52 7.13
N LEU A 78 6.45 1.62 6.47
CA LEU A 78 7.39 2.67 6.08
C LEU A 78 8.08 3.24 7.32
N LYS A 79 7.30 3.63 8.34
CA LYS A 79 7.83 4.22 9.57
C LYS A 79 8.73 3.25 10.34
N GLU A 80 8.31 1.99 10.48
CA GLU A 80 9.09 0.94 11.12
C GLU A 80 10.44 0.75 10.39
N LYS A 81 10.41 0.67 9.06
CA LYS A 81 11.63 0.45 8.28
C LYS A 81 12.56 1.66 8.26
N GLU A 82 12.02 2.87 8.28
CA GLU A 82 12.81 4.09 8.45
C GLU A 82 13.51 4.13 9.81
N GLN A 83 12.81 3.73 10.88
CA GLN A 83 13.40 3.64 12.22
C GLN A 83 14.50 2.59 12.28
N GLU A 84 14.25 1.38 11.78
CA GLU A 84 15.25 0.29 11.74
C GLU A 84 16.52 0.69 10.94
N LEU A 85 16.36 1.42 9.83
CA LEU A 85 17.49 1.89 9.03
C LEU A 85 18.32 2.97 9.73
N MET A 86 17.74 3.70 10.68
CA MET A 86 18.37 4.81 11.39
C MET A 86 18.84 4.44 12.80
N GLU A 87 18.26 3.42 13.42
CA GLU A 87 18.75 2.85 14.69
C GLU A 87 20.08 2.10 14.48
N VAL A 88 20.98 2.23 15.46
CA VAL A 88 22.32 1.62 15.49
C VAL A 88 22.34 0.49 16.49
#